data_AF-A0A525CRG9-F1
#
_entry.id   AF-A0A525CRG9-F1
#
_cell.length_a   1.000
_cell.length_b   1.000
_cell.length_c   1.000
_cell.angle_alpha   90.00
_cell.angle_beta   90.00
_cell.angle_gamma   90.00
#
_symmetry.space_group_name_H-M   'P 1'
#
loop_
_entity.id
_entity.type
_entity.pdbx_description
1 polymer ?
#
loop_
_entity_poly.entity_id
_entity_poly.type
_entity_poly.pdbx_seq_one_letter_code
_entity_poly.pdbx_strand_id
1 'polypeptide(L)'
;MGAALPQDYIDWAVDQLASGVDTPNIRILAGLSAKLDTEEIESYFRKVCLELGIDAPLKTAHFNGTVRLIRRAYDCREISASDAIDRMYDLYIESDFGDSLLSIWDNIIEELALKGSGDGGYFYPPDLLDSPGRLFITEFSLLERALNLKLPKDFMHYIQCSRCNHIGESVLKHRSWWDKLAAKLSFNKTPALWHTCARCGSFEYACMWDPAVRDFYFSKLEKEQGL
;
A
#
# COMPACT_ATOMS: atom_id res chain seq x y z
N MET A 1 -16.36 -15.73 -6.55
CA MET A 1 -16.27 -16.41 -7.86
C MET A 1 -15.09 -17.37 -7.76
N GLY A 2 -15.23 -18.61 -8.24
CA GLY A 2 -14.18 -19.63 -8.11
C GLY A 2 -12.90 -19.21 -8.83
N ALA A 3 -11.75 -19.67 -8.35
CA ALA A 3 -10.47 -19.40 -9.01
C ALA A 3 -10.44 -20.14 -10.36
N ALA A 4 -10.41 -19.39 -11.47
CA ALA A 4 -10.22 -19.96 -12.78
C ALA A 4 -8.78 -20.46 -12.91
N LEU A 5 -8.62 -21.68 -13.43
CA LEU A 5 -7.31 -22.26 -13.71
C LEU A 5 -6.75 -21.66 -15.01
N PRO A 6 -5.41 -21.67 -15.19
CA PRO A 6 -4.78 -21.22 -16.44
C PRO A 6 -5.39 -21.84 -17.71
N GLN A 7 -5.78 -23.11 -17.64
CA GLN A 7 -6.43 -23.82 -18.74
C GLN A 7 -7.79 -23.23 -19.10
N ASP A 8 -8.55 -22.72 -18.12
CA ASP A 8 -9.90 -22.17 -18.37
C ASP A 8 -9.84 -20.92 -19.27
N TYR A 9 -8.81 -20.08 -19.11
CA TYR A 9 -8.59 -18.91 -19.97
C TYR A 9 -8.24 -19.30 -21.41
N ILE A 10 -7.43 -20.35 -21.56
CA ILE A 10 -7.00 -20.87 -22.87
C ILE A 10 -8.19 -21.48 -23.59
N ASP A 11 -8.94 -22.36 -22.92
CA ASP A 11 -10.14 -23.01 -23.48
C ASP A 11 -11.19 -21.97 -23.86
N TRP A 12 -11.41 -20.96 -23.01
CA TRP A 12 -12.29 -19.84 -23.33
C TRP A 12 -11.84 -19.08 -24.59
N ALA A 13 -10.54 -18.83 -24.75
CA ALA A 13 -10.00 -18.15 -25.93
C ALA A 13 -10.17 -18.99 -27.21
N VAL A 14 -10.02 -20.32 -27.11
CA VAL A 14 -10.28 -21.25 -28.21
C VAL A 14 -11.76 -21.21 -28.61
N ASP A 15 -12.67 -21.19 -27.64
CA ASP A 15 -14.11 -21.08 -27.88
C ASP A 15 -14.49 -19.73 -28.53
N GLN A 16 -13.82 -18.63 -28.15
CA GLN A 16 -14.02 -17.33 -28.81
C GLN A 16 -13.59 -17.38 -30.29
N LEU A 17 -12.43 -17.97 -30.60
CA LEU A 17 -11.99 -18.17 -31.99
C LEU A 17 -12.97 -19.05 -32.77
N ALA A 18 -13.43 -20.15 -32.18
CA ALA A 18 -14.41 -21.04 -32.80
C ALA A 18 -15.75 -20.33 -33.07
N SER A 19 -16.09 -19.34 -32.25
CA SER A 19 -17.28 -18.49 -32.39
C SER A 19 -17.11 -17.32 -33.37
N GLY A 20 -15.94 -17.19 -34.02
CA GLY A 20 -15.65 -16.15 -35.01
C GLY A 20 -15.15 -14.83 -34.43
N VAL A 21 -14.85 -14.78 -33.13
CA VAL A 21 -14.21 -13.62 -32.50
C VAL A 21 -12.71 -13.73 -32.70
N ASP A 22 -12.14 -12.85 -33.51
CA ASP A 22 -10.76 -12.97 -33.96
C ASP A 22 -9.97 -11.67 -33.73
N THR A 23 -9.19 -11.65 -32.65
CA THR A 23 -8.30 -10.55 -32.31
C THR A 23 -6.86 -11.06 -32.09
N PRO A 24 -5.84 -10.19 -32.23
CA PRO A 24 -4.45 -10.60 -32.03
C PRO A 24 -4.20 -11.24 -30.67
N ASN A 25 -4.72 -10.68 -29.58
CA ASN A 25 -4.47 -11.23 -28.24
C ASN A 25 -5.27 -12.51 -27.97
N ILE A 26 -6.44 -12.70 -28.59
CA ILE A 26 -7.18 -13.97 -28.49
C ILE A 26 -6.38 -15.10 -29.12
N ARG A 27 -5.80 -14.88 -30.31
CA ARG A 27 -4.96 -15.89 -30.98
C ARG A 27 -3.75 -16.27 -30.14
N ILE A 28 -3.12 -15.28 -29.51
CA ILE A 28 -1.98 -15.53 -28.63
C ILE A 28 -2.43 -16.34 -27.43
N LEU A 29 -3.48 -15.92 -26.71
CA LEU A 29 -4.00 -16.61 -25.53
C LEU A 29 -4.41 -18.07 -25.84
N ALA A 30 -5.09 -18.31 -26.96
CA ALA A 30 -5.47 -19.65 -27.40
C ALA A 30 -4.27 -20.54 -27.78
N GLY A 31 -3.12 -19.94 -28.11
CA GLY A 31 -1.88 -20.64 -28.42
C GLY A 31 -0.97 -20.89 -27.21
N LEU A 32 -1.32 -20.37 -26.03
CA LEU A 32 -0.56 -20.59 -24.81
C LEU A 32 -0.77 -22.02 -24.28
N SER A 33 0.16 -22.46 -23.43
CA SER A 33 0.08 -23.71 -22.70
C SER A 33 -0.18 -23.44 -21.23
N ALA A 34 -1.04 -24.21 -20.57
CA ALA A 34 -1.28 -24.09 -19.13
C ALA A 34 -0.03 -24.43 -18.27
N LYS A 35 1.08 -24.85 -18.89
CA LYS A 35 2.39 -25.01 -18.26
C LYS A 35 3.23 -23.73 -18.24
N LEU A 36 2.77 -22.66 -18.92
CA LEU A 36 3.39 -21.35 -18.87
C LEU A 36 3.04 -20.64 -17.56
N ASP A 37 3.71 -19.52 -17.31
CA ASP A 37 3.46 -18.67 -16.15
C ASP A 37 2.01 -18.17 -16.15
N THR A 38 1.30 -18.42 -15.05
CA THR A 38 -0.08 -17.94 -14.82
C THR A 38 -0.18 -16.44 -15.04
N GLU A 39 0.86 -15.67 -14.70
CA GLU A 39 0.87 -14.23 -14.89
C GLU A 39 0.83 -13.81 -16.36
N GLU A 40 1.51 -14.54 -17.23
CA GLU A 40 1.53 -14.29 -18.67
C GLU A 40 0.15 -14.57 -19.28
N ILE A 41 -0.48 -15.68 -18.89
CA ILE A 41 -1.82 -16.07 -19.34
C ILE A 41 -2.85 -15.00 -18.94
N GLU A 42 -2.84 -14.57 -17.68
CA GLU A 42 -3.73 -13.51 -17.21
C GLU A 42 -3.45 -12.15 -17.87
N SER A 43 -2.18 -11.85 -18.18
CA SER A 43 -1.81 -10.63 -18.89
C SER A 43 -2.42 -10.58 -20.29
N TYR A 44 -2.38 -11.69 -21.03
CA TYR A 44 -3.03 -11.77 -22.33
C TYR A 44 -4.56 -11.75 -22.21
N PHE A 45 -5.14 -12.42 -21.22
CA PHE A 45 -6.59 -12.34 -20.98
C PHE A 45 -7.06 -10.91 -20.75
N ARG A 46 -6.34 -10.11 -19.97
CA ARG A 46 -6.66 -8.68 -19.77
C ARG A 46 -6.62 -7.89 -21.07
N LYS A 47 -5.61 -8.12 -21.92
CA LYS A 47 -5.52 -7.47 -23.25
C LYS A 47 -6.70 -7.86 -24.13
N VAL A 48 -7.11 -9.13 -24.11
CA VAL A 48 -8.30 -9.60 -24.83
C VAL A 48 -9.56 -8.88 -24.35
N CYS A 49 -9.77 -8.78 -23.03
CA CYS A 49 -10.94 -8.08 -22.51
C CYS A 49 -11.00 -6.62 -22.98
N LEU A 50 -9.85 -5.92 -22.98
CA LEU A 50 -9.77 -4.56 -23.53
C LEU A 50 -10.12 -4.51 -25.03
N GLU A 51 -9.64 -5.45 -25.84
CA GLU A 51 -9.96 -5.52 -27.27
C GLU A 51 -11.45 -5.78 -27.53
N LEU A 52 -12.08 -6.60 -26.70
CA LEU A 52 -13.50 -6.94 -26.81
C LEU A 52 -14.43 -5.93 -26.15
N GLY A 53 -13.89 -4.87 -25.53
CA GLY A 53 -14.68 -3.95 -24.72
C GLY A 53 -15.39 -4.64 -23.55
N ILE A 54 -14.86 -5.78 -23.10
CA ILE A 54 -15.29 -6.46 -21.89
C ILE A 54 -14.59 -5.75 -20.74
N ASP A 55 -15.37 -5.26 -19.78
CA ASP A 55 -14.82 -4.81 -18.50
C ASP A 55 -14.27 -6.03 -17.75
N ALA A 56 -13.03 -6.40 -18.07
CA ALA A 56 -12.29 -7.35 -17.27
C ALA A 56 -12.19 -6.78 -15.85
N PRO A 57 -12.41 -7.60 -14.82
CA PRO A 57 -11.91 -7.23 -13.50
C PRO A 57 -10.39 -7.11 -13.63
N LEU A 58 -9.89 -5.87 -13.66
CA LEU A 58 -8.46 -5.60 -13.47
C LEU A 58 -8.02 -6.31 -12.18
N LYS A 59 -6.77 -6.79 -12.10
CA LYS A 59 -6.17 -7.19 -10.82
C LYS A 59 -6.39 -6.12 -9.73
N THR A 60 -6.44 -4.85 -10.14
CA THR A 60 -6.76 -3.69 -9.30
C THR A 60 -8.26 -3.41 -9.11
N ALA A 61 -9.16 -3.91 -9.97
CA ALA A 61 -10.61 -3.68 -9.87
C ALA A 61 -11.25 -4.38 -8.67
N HIS A 62 -10.56 -5.34 -8.06
CA HIS A 62 -10.98 -5.96 -6.83
C HIS A 62 -10.26 -5.44 -5.59
N PHE A 63 -9.38 -4.43 -5.64
CA PHE A 63 -8.69 -3.92 -4.44
C PHE A 63 -9.67 -3.68 -3.28
N ASN A 64 -10.67 -2.82 -3.48
CA ASN A 64 -11.70 -2.56 -2.46
C ASN A 64 -12.53 -3.81 -2.10
N GLY A 65 -12.73 -4.72 -3.05
CA GLY A 65 -13.46 -5.97 -2.83
C GLY A 65 -12.68 -6.95 -1.96
N THR A 66 -11.41 -7.19 -2.28
CA THR A 66 -10.49 -8.08 -1.57
C THR A 66 -10.21 -7.55 -0.17
N VAL A 67 -9.94 -6.25 -0.02
CA VAL A 67 -9.79 -5.59 1.28
C VAL A 67 -11.02 -5.83 2.17
N ARG A 68 -12.23 -5.66 1.63
CA ARG A 68 -13.48 -5.95 2.35
C ARG A 68 -13.67 -7.43 2.66
N LEU A 69 -13.23 -8.34 1.80
CA LEU A 69 -13.30 -9.79 2.05
C LEU A 69 -12.36 -10.20 3.18
N ILE A 70 -11.12 -9.68 3.20
CA ILE A 70 -10.17 -9.89 4.30
C ILE A 70 -10.78 -9.40 5.61
N ARG A 71 -11.35 -8.20 5.61
CA ARG A 71 -12.02 -7.64 6.79
C ARG A 71 -13.16 -8.49 7.30
N ARG A 72 -14.05 -8.91 6.40
CA ARG A 72 -15.17 -9.78 6.74
C ARG A 72 -14.69 -11.10 7.34
N ALA A 73 -13.69 -11.74 6.73
CA ALA A 73 -13.13 -12.99 7.25
C ALA A 73 -12.57 -12.80 8.66
N TYR A 74 -11.89 -11.69 8.91
CA TYR A 74 -11.41 -11.32 10.24
C TYR A 74 -12.56 -11.10 11.24
N ASP A 75 -13.57 -10.30 10.88
CA ASP A 75 -14.73 -10.00 11.75
C ASP A 75 -15.55 -11.27 12.06
N CYS A 76 -15.67 -12.19 11.11
CA CYS A 76 -16.29 -13.50 11.28
C CYS A 76 -15.41 -14.52 12.02
N ARG A 77 -14.19 -14.15 12.41
CA ARG A 77 -13.19 -15.01 13.07
C ARG A 77 -12.80 -16.25 12.23
N GLU A 78 -12.89 -16.13 10.91
CA GLU A 78 -12.44 -17.16 9.96
C GLU A 78 -10.92 -17.14 9.79
N ILE A 79 -10.29 -15.98 10.01
CA ILE A 79 -8.85 -15.78 10.00
C ILE A 79 -8.41 -15.00 11.24
N SER A 80 -7.16 -15.18 11.68
CA SER A 80 -6.59 -14.42 12.79
C SER A 80 -6.18 -13.00 12.35
N ALA A 81 -5.79 -12.16 13.31
CA ALA A 81 -5.27 -10.82 12.99
C ALA A 81 -3.96 -10.90 12.20
N SER A 82 -3.07 -11.83 12.55
CA SER A 82 -1.82 -12.06 11.82
C SER A 82 -2.10 -12.51 10.40
N ASP A 83 -3.00 -13.48 10.19
CA ASP A 83 -3.39 -13.91 8.85
C ASP A 83 -4.01 -12.77 8.03
N ALA A 84 -4.74 -11.86 8.66
CA ALA A 84 -5.32 -10.70 8.00
C ALA A 84 -4.25 -9.69 7.58
N ILE A 85 -3.25 -9.43 8.42
CA ILE A 85 -2.09 -8.58 8.09
C ILE A 85 -1.31 -9.19 6.92
N ASP A 86 -1.00 -10.49 6.99
CA ASP A 86 -0.27 -11.21 5.94
C ASP A 86 -1.01 -11.12 4.60
N ARG A 87 -2.33 -11.32 4.59
CA ARG A 87 -3.15 -11.19 3.37
C ARG A 87 -3.21 -9.77 2.81
N MET A 88 -3.17 -8.75 3.67
CA MET A 88 -3.10 -7.36 3.21
C MET A 88 -1.73 -7.05 2.61
N TYR A 89 -0.67 -7.63 3.15
CA TYR A 89 0.67 -7.57 2.58
C TYR A 89 0.78 -8.33 1.25
N ASP A 90 0.21 -9.53 1.14
CA ASP A 90 0.12 -10.26 -0.13
C ASP A 90 -0.58 -9.42 -1.21
N LEU A 91 -1.66 -8.72 -0.84
CA LEU A 91 -2.36 -7.81 -1.74
C LEU A 91 -1.48 -6.64 -2.20
N TYR A 92 -0.57 -6.15 -1.34
CA TYR A 92 0.41 -5.13 -1.71
C TYR A 92 1.42 -5.68 -2.73
N ILE A 93 1.94 -6.89 -2.51
CA ILE A 93 2.83 -7.57 -3.46
C ILE A 93 2.11 -7.77 -4.81
N GLU A 94 0.88 -8.27 -4.80
CA GLU A 94 0.08 -8.49 -6.00
C GLU A 94 -0.24 -7.19 -6.77
N SER A 95 -0.16 -6.04 -6.10
CA SER A 95 -0.27 -4.72 -6.72
C SER A 95 1.01 -4.22 -7.39
N ASP A 96 2.06 -5.06 -7.45
CA ASP A 96 3.41 -4.71 -7.91
C ASP A 96 3.96 -3.48 -7.18
N PHE A 97 3.70 -3.42 -5.87
CA PHE A 97 4.11 -2.31 -4.98
C PHE A 97 3.58 -0.93 -5.41
N GLY A 98 2.57 -0.89 -6.29
CA GLY A 98 2.10 0.34 -6.93
C GLY A 98 1.12 1.16 -6.08
N ASP A 99 0.48 0.56 -5.08
CA ASP A 99 -0.54 1.23 -4.27
C ASP A 99 0.05 1.78 -2.95
N SER A 100 0.19 3.11 -2.88
CA SER A 100 0.67 3.80 -1.70
C SER A 100 -0.16 3.55 -0.43
N LEU A 101 -1.45 3.25 -0.55
CA LEU A 101 -2.31 2.94 0.61
C LEU A 101 -2.03 1.55 1.17
N LEU A 102 -1.54 0.64 0.34
CA LEU A 102 -1.19 -0.72 0.74
C LEU A 102 0.24 -0.84 1.28
N SER A 103 1.12 0.09 0.92
CA SER A 103 2.52 0.10 1.39
C SER A 103 2.68 0.10 2.92
N ILE A 104 1.64 0.51 3.65
CA ILE A 104 1.61 0.47 5.13
C ILE A 104 1.74 -0.97 5.66
N TRP A 105 1.19 -1.96 4.94
CA TRP A 105 1.22 -3.36 5.38
C TRP A 105 2.61 -3.97 5.31
N ASP A 106 3.43 -3.57 4.35
CA ASP A 106 4.86 -3.92 4.29
C ASP A 106 5.61 -3.41 5.52
N ASN A 107 5.44 -2.13 5.86
CA ASN A 107 6.06 -1.55 7.06
C ASN A 107 5.60 -2.25 8.35
N ILE A 108 4.35 -2.69 8.43
CA ILE A 108 3.86 -3.46 9.58
C ILE A 108 4.61 -4.79 9.69
N ILE A 109 4.81 -5.51 8.59
CA ILE A 109 5.57 -6.76 8.57
C ILE A 109 7.01 -6.52 9.03
N GLU A 110 7.66 -5.47 8.52
CA GLU A 110 9.03 -5.11 8.94
C GLU A 110 9.10 -4.78 10.45
N GLU A 111 8.17 -3.96 10.95
CA GLU A 111 8.09 -3.57 12.37
C GLU A 111 7.86 -4.77 13.29
N LEU A 112 6.97 -5.69 12.89
CA LEU A 112 6.71 -6.91 13.63
C LEU A 112 7.93 -7.86 13.61
N ALA A 113 8.69 -7.91 12.52
CA ALA A 113 9.91 -8.70 12.41
C ALA A 113 11.06 -8.14 13.27
N LEU A 114 11.14 -6.82 13.42
CA LEU A 114 12.13 -6.14 14.26
C LEU A 114 11.78 -6.13 15.74
N LYS A 115 10.52 -6.45 16.08
CA LYS A 115 10.04 -6.52 17.45
C LYS A 115 10.93 -7.42 18.31
N GLY A 116 11.48 -6.87 19.39
CA GLY A 116 12.33 -7.61 20.33
C GLY A 116 13.82 -7.62 19.99
N SER A 117 14.23 -6.98 18.88
CA SER A 117 15.66 -6.78 18.55
C SER A 117 16.37 -5.76 19.43
N GLY A 118 15.64 -5.02 20.27
CA GLY A 118 16.17 -3.94 21.12
C GLY A 118 16.10 -2.58 20.45
N ASP A 119 15.94 -2.54 19.12
CA ASP A 119 15.51 -1.35 18.40
C ASP A 119 13.99 -1.23 18.55
N GLY A 120 13.53 -0.20 19.26
CA GLY A 120 12.10 0.10 19.36
C GLY A 120 11.53 0.35 17.96
N GLY A 121 10.27 -0.03 17.74
CA GLY A 121 9.59 0.21 16.46
C GLY A 121 9.71 1.67 16.00
N TYR A 122 9.88 1.89 14.70
CA TYR A 122 10.15 3.21 14.13
C TYR A 122 8.89 4.06 14.05
N PHE A 123 7.75 3.43 13.73
CA PHE A 123 6.50 4.14 13.44
C PHE A 123 5.35 3.77 14.37
N TYR A 124 5.39 2.59 14.97
CA TYR A 124 4.30 2.07 15.78
C TYR A 124 4.65 2.06 17.26
N PRO A 125 3.74 2.49 18.14
CA PRO A 125 3.98 2.42 19.57
C PRO A 125 4.03 0.93 20.00
N PRO A 126 4.92 0.56 20.94
CA PRO A 126 5.12 -0.84 21.33
C PRO A 126 3.83 -1.55 21.78
N ASP A 127 2.93 -0.85 22.47
CA ASP A 127 1.67 -1.42 22.95
C ASP A 127 0.72 -1.82 21.81
N LEU A 128 0.84 -1.18 20.65
CA LEU A 128 0.08 -1.52 19.45
C LEU A 128 0.69 -2.73 18.74
N LEU A 129 2.02 -2.81 18.65
CA LEU A 129 2.75 -3.98 18.13
C LEU A 129 2.58 -5.23 19.02
N ASP A 130 2.26 -5.05 20.30
CA ASP A 130 1.91 -6.12 21.25
C ASP A 130 0.50 -6.68 21.05
N SER A 131 -0.33 -6.05 20.23
CA SER A 131 -1.70 -6.46 19.99
C SER A 131 -2.03 -6.47 18.49
N PRO A 132 -1.71 -7.56 17.77
CA PRO A 132 -1.98 -7.67 16.33
C PRO A 132 -3.43 -7.36 15.95
N GLY A 133 -4.40 -7.71 16.81
CA GLY A 133 -5.80 -7.37 16.62
C GLY A 133 -6.08 -5.85 16.67
N ARG A 134 -5.54 -5.14 17.66
CA ARG A 134 -5.65 -3.67 17.72
C ARG A 134 -4.93 -3.03 16.54
N LEU A 135 -3.75 -3.52 16.19
CA LEU A 135 -2.98 -3.04 15.05
C LEU A 135 -3.77 -3.15 13.75
N PHE A 136 -4.26 -4.35 13.43
CA PHE A 136 -5.07 -4.58 12.24
C PHE A 136 -6.31 -3.70 12.19
N ILE A 137 -7.07 -3.60 13.30
CA ILE A 137 -8.29 -2.77 13.35
C ILE A 137 -7.97 -1.28 13.14
N THR A 138 -6.94 -0.75 13.79
CA THR A 138 -6.51 0.65 13.65
C THR A 138 -6.15 0.95 12.20
N GLU A 139 -5.31 0.13 11.60
CA GLU A 139 -4.80 0.34 10.25
C GLU A 139 -5.88 0.16 9.18
N PHE A 140 -6.73 -0.84 9.35
CA PHE A 140 -7.87 -1.05 8.48
C PHE A 140 -8.85 0.14 8.54
N SER A 141 -9.11 0.69 9.73
CA SER A 141 -9.98 1.87 9.86
C SER A 141 -9.39 3.11 9.17
N LEU A 142 -8.08 3.31 9.27
CA LEU A 142 -7.39 4.38 8.54
C LEU A 142 -7.47 4.17 7.03
N LEU A 143 -7.30 2.94 6.55
CA LEU A 143 -7.47 2.60 5.14
C LEU A 143 -8.88 2.91 4.66
N GLU A 144 -9.94 2.48 5.36
CA GLU A 144 -11.31 2.77 4.97
C GLU A 144 -11.60 4.26 4.85
N ARG A 145 -11.05 5.07 5.77
CA ARG A 145 -11.16 6.53 5.70
C ARG A 145 -10.42 7.07 4.48
N ALA A 146 -9.18 6.62 4.24
CA ALA A 146 -8.38 7.01 3.09
C ALA A 146 -9.11 6.74 1.75
N LEU A 147 -9.80 5.60 1.62
CA LEU A 147 -10.56 5.24 0.42
C LEU A 147 -11.74 6.18 0.12
N ASN A 148 -12.24 6.90 1.12
CA ASN A 148 -13.35 7.85 0.98
C ASN A 148 -12.87 9.30 0.83
N LEU A 149 -11.55 9.55 0.89
CA LEU A 149 -10.97 10.88 0.84
C LEU A 149 -10.32 11.16 -0.51
N LYS A 150 -10.40 12.42 -0.96
CA LYS A 150 -9.57 12.92 -2.07
C LYS A 150 -8.16 13.21 -1.57
N LEU A 151 -7.27 12.23 -1.71
CA LEU A 151 -5.88 12.32 -1.25
C LEU A 151 -4.94 12.81 -2.36
N PRO A 152 -3.93 13.65 -2.04
CA PRO A 152 -2.84 13.98 -2.96
C PRO A 152 -2.03 12.74 -3.39
N LYS A 153 -1.48 12.75 -4.62
CA LYS A 153 -0.77 11.61 -5.23
C LYS A 153 0.42 11.07 -4.41
N ASP A 154 1.01 11.92 -3.56
CA ASP A 154 2.23 11.61 -2.80
C ASP A 154 2.05 11.89 -1.29
N PHE A 155 0.80 11.83 -0.80
CA PHE A 155 0.50 12.23 0.58
C PHE A 155 1.29 11.41 1.61
N MET A 156 1.67 10.15 1.30
CA MET A 156 2.51 9.31 2.16
C MET A 156 3.90 9.89 2.44
N HIS A 157 4.38 10.84 1.63
CA HIS A 157 5.65 11.55 1.87
C HIS A 157 5.48 12.82 2.71
N TYR A 158 4.26 13.15 3.13
CA TYR A 158 4.03 14.30 3.99
C TYR A 158 4.56 14.05 5.40
N ILE A 159 4.91 15.15 6.06
CA ILE A 159 5.32 15.15 7.46
C ILE A 159 4.41 16.05 8.27
N GLN A 160 4.15 15.69 9.52
CA GLN A 160 3.55 16.55 10.52
C GLN A 160 4.65 17.21 11.34
N CYS A 161 4.78 18.52 11.25
CA CYS A 161 5.75 19.27 12.01
C CYS A 161 5.33 19.39 13.48
N SER A 162 6.16 18.90 14.41
CA SER A 162 5.89 18.97 15.86
C SER A 162 5.83 20.40 16.40
N ARG A 163 6.48 21.35 15.73
CA ARG A 163 6.54 22.76 16.16
C ARG A 163 5.34 23.60 15.73
N CYS A 164 4.92 23.48 14.47
CA CYS A 164 3.87 24.35 13.90
C CYS A 164 2.60 23.60 13.50
N ASN A 165 2.57 22.29 13.74
CA ASN A 165 1.49 21.37 13.41
C ASN A 165 1.07 21.38 11.93
N HIS A 166 1.94 21.89 11.05
CA HIS A 166 1.71 21.86 9.61
C HIS A 166 1.93 20.43 9.10
N ILE A 167 0.98 19.96 8.29
CA ILE A 167 1.09 18.73 7.53
C ILE A 167 1.21 19.09 6.06
N GLY A 168 2.26 18.57 5.43
CA GLY A 168 2.55 18.81 4.03
C GLY A 168 3.92 18.27 3.64
N GLU A 169 4.38 18.68 2.46
CA GLU A 169 5.69 18.31 1.95
C GLU A 169 6.82 18.78 2.88
N SER A 170 7.86 17.96 2.93
CA SER A 170 9.10 18.31 3.59
C SER A 170 10.10 18.89 2.58
N VAL A 171 10.97 19.78 3.04
CA VAL A 171 12.07 20.32 2.24
C VAL A 171 13.34 19.63 2.67
N LEU A 172 13.99 18.96 1.71
CA LEU A 172 15.31 18.38 1.88
C LEU A 172 16.35 19.51 1.96
N LYS A 173 17.07 19.61 3.07
CA LYS A 173 18.15 20.58 3.25
C LYS A 173 19.51 19.90 3.33
N HIS A 174 20.50 20.54 2.73
CA HIS A 174 21.89 20.20 2.99
C HIS A 174 22.35 20.82 4.29
N ARG A 175 23.23 20.12 5.01
CA ARG A 175 23.93 20.70 6.15
C ARG A 175 24.77 21.89 5.74
N SER A 176 24.66 22.97 6.50
CA SER A 176 25.64 24.04 6.44
C SER A 176 26.98 23.52 6.94
N TRP A 177 28.06 24.18 6.57
CA TRP A 177 29.40 23.80 7.03
C TRP A 177 29.54 23.86 8.56
N TRP A 178 28.80 24.77 9.22
CA TRP A 178 28.74 24.88 10.68
C TRP A 178 28.14 23.64 11.34
N ASP A 179 27.09 23.06 10.75
CA ASP A 179 26.46 21.82 11.24
C ASP A 179 27.39 20.62 11.14
N LYS A 180 28.22 20.57 10.07
CA LYS A 180 29.25 19.54 9.90
C LYS A 180 30.34 19.65 10.97
N LEU A 181 30.67 20.88 11.38
CA LEU A 181 31.67 21.15 12.41
C LEU A 181 31.16 20.75 13.80
N ALA A 182 29.92 21.11 14.13
CA ALA A 182 29.26 20.73 15.37
C ALA A 182 29.11 19.19 15.51
N ALA A 183 28.75 18.49 14.44
CA ALA A 183 28.61 17.04 14.48
C ALA A 183 29.94 16.28 14.61
N LYS A 184 31.04 16.83 14.10
CA LYS A 184 32.39 16.30 14.35
C LYS A 184 32.76 16.36 15.83
N LEU A 185 32.30 17.39 16.54
CA LEU A 185 32.54 17.56 17.97
C LEU A 185 31.68 16.64 18.84
N SER A 186 30.47 16.28 18.38
CA SER A 186 29.52 15.45 19.14
C SER A 186 29.64 13.94 18.87
N PHE A 187 30.65 13.46 18.13
CA PHE A 187 30.90 12.04 17.76
C PHE A 187 29.72 11.28 17.11
N ASN A 188 28.60 11.94 16.84
CA ASN A 188 27.43 11.34 16.23
C ASN A 188 27.50 11.46 14.70
N LYS A 189 27.57 10.29 14.04
CA LYS A 189 27.34 10.18 12.59
C LYS A 189 25.90 10.60 12.30
N THR A 190 25.75 11.86 11.92
CA THR A 190 24.46 12.44 11.52
C THR A 190 24.40 12.49 9.99
N PRO A 191 23.24 12.18 9.38
CA PRO A 191 23.10 12.11 7.93
C PRO A 191 23.41 13.47 7.26
N ALA A 192 23.89 13.42 6.01
CA ALA A 192 24.29 14.61 5.24
C ALA A 192 23.10 15.47 4.79
N LEU A 193 21.91 14.89 4.82
CA LEU A 193 20.64 15.44 4.40
C LEU A 193 19.61 15.21 5.50
N TRP A 194 18.70 16.15 5.65
CA TRP A 194 17.61 16.09 6.59
C TRP A 194 16.38 16.80 6.03
N HIS A 195 15.22 16.22 6.30
CA HIS A 195 13.92 16.78 5.96
C HIS A 195 13.57 17.87 6.98
N THR A 196 13.06 19.00 6.50
CA THR A 196 12.59 20.10 7.34
C THR A 196 11.18 20.49 6.96
N CYS A 197 10.41 20.99 7.93
CA CYS A 197 9.08 21.53 7.67
C CYS A 197 9.15 22.69 6.67
N ALA A 198 8.43 22.59 5.56
CA ALA A 198 8.37 23.64 4.54
C ALA A 198 7.88 25.00 5.09
N ARG A 199 7.06 24.97 6.16
CA ARG A 199 6.44 26.18 6.74
C ARG A 199 7.34 26.90 7.75
N CYS A 200 7.96 26.18 8.69
CA CYS A 200 8.71 26.80 9.79
C CYS A 200 10.19 26.40 9.86
N GLY A 201 10.65 25.49 8.99
CA GLY A 201 12.03 25.03 8.95
C GLY A 201 12.45 24.11 10.10
N SER A 202 11.53 23.68 10.97
CA SER A 202 11.84 22.71 12.03
C SER A 202 12.27 21.36 11.46
N PHE A 203 13.20 20.68 12.13
CA PHE A 203 13.61 19.30 11.85
C PHE A 203 12.86 18.27 12.70
N GLU A 204 12.04 18.72 13.66
CA GLU A 204 11.19 17.86 14.47
C GLU A 204 9.86 17.61 13.74
N TYR A 205 9.63 16.36 13.37
CA TYR A 205 8.43 15.93 12.67
C TYR A 205 8.11 14.46 12.94
N ALA A 206 6.85 14.10 12.70
CA ALA A 206 6.39 12.74 12.50
C ALA A 206 6.00 12.55 11.02
N CYS A 207 6.04 11.32 10.50
CA CYS A 207 5.75 11.03 9.09
C CYS A 207 4.40 10.32 8.95
N MET A 208 3.88 10.26 7.72
CA MET A 208 2.60 9.60 7.44
C MET A 208 2.59 8.09 7.65
N TRP A 209 3.72 7.46 7.96
CA TRP A 209 3.73 6.06 8.37
C TRP A 209 3.16 5.87 9.78
N ASP A 210 3.24 6.90 10.63
CA ASP A 210 2.65 6.89 11.97
C ASP A 210 1.11 6.96 11.88
N PRO A 211 0.37 6.00 12.48
CA PRO A 211 -1.09 6.00 12.46
C PRO A 211 -1.71 7.25 13.09
N ALA A 212 -1.10 7.85 14.12
CA ALA A 212 -1.63 9.06 14.77
C ALA A 212 -1.55 10.29 13.85
N VAL A 213 -0.50 10.37 13.03
CA VAL A 213 -0.33 11.43 12.03
C VAL A 213 -1.41 11.30 10.94
N ARG A 214 -1.63 10.08 10.44
CA ARG A 214 -2.69 9.79 9.45
C ARG A 214 -4.07 10.08 10.00
N ASP A 215 -4.35 9.64 11.23
CA ASP A 215 -5.63 9.91 11.91
C ASP A 215 -5.93 11.42 11.99
N PHE A 216 -4.96 12.21 12.43
CA PHE A 216 -5.10 13.66 12.49
C PHE A 216 -5.28 14.29 11.10
N TYR A 217 -4.51 13.85 10.10
CA TYR A 217 -4.58 14.36 8.74
C TYR A 217 -5.93 14.05 8.08
N PHE A 218 -6.38 12.81 8.16
CA PHE A 218 -7.68 12.39 7.62
C PHE A 218 -8.83 13.12 8.30
N SER A 219 -8.77 13.29 9.63
CA SER A 219 -9.78 14.07 10.38
C SER A 219 -9.88 15.53 9.92
N LYS A 220 -8.77 16.11 9.46
CA LYS A 220 -8.75 17.46 8.89
C LYS A 220 -9.37 17.47 7.50
N LEU A 221 -9.02 16.50 6.64
CA LEU A 221 -9.56 16.40 5.29
C LEU A 221 -11.06 16.09 5.27
N GLU A 222 -11.55 15.23 6.17
CA GLU A 222 -12.99 14.94 6.33
C GLU A 222 -13.78 16.24 6.57
N LYS A 223 -13.30 17.10 7.49
CA LYS A 223 -13.90 18.41 7.75
C LYS A 223 -13.84 19.36 6.55
N GLU A 224 -12.73 19.36 5.81
CA GLU A 224 -12.56 20.21 4.61
C GLU A 224 -13.42 19.72 3.43
N GLN A 225 -13.71 18.42 3.35
CA GLN A 225 -14.50 17.78 2.30
C GLN A 225 -15.98 17.62 2.65
N GLY A 226 -16.37 17.90 3.91
CA GLY A 226 -17.75 17.82 4.38
C GLY A 226 -18.26 16.40 4.59
N LEU A 227 -17.37 15.49 5.04
CA LEU A 227 -17.67 14.10 5.40
C LEU A 227 -17.86 13.92 6.91
#